data_AF-A0A3A4PQL1-F1
#
_entry.id   AF-A0A3A4PQL1-F1
#
_cell.length_a   1.000
_cell.length_b   1.000
_cell.length_c   1.000
_cell.angle_alpha   90.00
_cell.angle_beta   90.00
_cell.angle_gamma   90.00
#
_symmetry.space_group_name_H-M   'P 1'
#
loop_
_entity.id
_entity.type
_entity.pdbx_description
1 polymer ?
#
loop_
_entity_poly.entity_id
_entity_poly.type
_entity_poly.pdbx_seq_one_letter_code
_entity_poly.pdbx_strand_id
1 'polypeptide(L)'
;MVAFGSGVSPAPGSPEKENNVRVSFTCILAALVTVCAAAPVRADIYALPAQYKVHIAQDTNGYAMSNAGEFTITNISLPGNVLFGLASDKSGDSLQTFCVEYQEHIAPPREYWADITTYATGGGGSPDGNKGPGGSPSDDLEPETAYLYTLFRNGSLFTAGYESTPSPDRENDARALQIAIWLLEGERSEAQLVGETNLAQGKAWRNQAVAAVDNGDWTGLGNVRVLNLWGDRDRKNWRNEWFFKQDQLIMIPSPGAAILAVMGMGLFGFTRRRPA
;
A
#
# COMPACT_ATOMS: atom_id res chain seq x y z
N MET A 1 16.17 74.30 45.45
CA MET A 1 16.92 74.99 46.50
C MET A 1 16.48 74.39 47.82
N VAL A 2 17.42 73.79 48.55
CA VAL A 2 17.33 73.24 49.93
C VAL A 2 16.45 71.98 50.13
N ALA A 3 16.78 70.99 50.96
CA ALA A 3 17.93 70.11 51.13
C ALA A 3 17.65 69.20 52.37
N PHE A 4 18.39 68.07 52.47
CA PHE A 4 18.58 67.19 53.63
C PHE A 4 17.38 66.35 54.11
N GLY A 5 17.49 65.06 54.45
CA GLY A 5 18.66 64.20 54.69
C GLY A 5 18.58 63.55 56.08
N SER A 6 19.05 62.30 56.19
CA SER A 6 19.18 61.44 57.39
C SER A 6 17.89 60.75 57.87
N GLY A 7 17.84 59.47 58.21
CA GLY A 7 18.85 58.42 58.37
C GLY A 7 18.39 57.45 59.47
N VAL A 8 18.96 56.24 59.45
CA VAL A 8 19.03 55.22 60.52
C VAL A 8 17.98 54.08 60.51
N SER A 9 18.44 52.93 60.01
CA SER A 9 18.02 51.56 60.41
C SER A 9 18.70 51.18 61.75
N PRO A 10 18.20 50.21 62.56
CA PRO A 10 18.36 48.78 62.27
C PRO A 10 17.21 47.84 62.69
N ALA A 11 17.23 46.64 62.11
CA ALA A 11 16.41 45.44 62.39
C ALA A 11 16.86 44.72 63.70
N PRO A 12 16.46 43.48 64.03
CA PRO A 12 15.36 42.61 63.56
C PRO A 12 14.55 41.95 64.70
N GLY A 13 13.26 41.67 64.48
CA GLY A 13 12.46 40.79 65.33
C GLY A 13 11.93 39.62 64.52
N SER A 14 12.49 38.43 64.73
CA SER A 14 12.12 37.18 64.06
C SER A 14 10.74 36.66 64.51
N PRO A 15 9.79 36.39 63.60
CA PRO A 15 8.66 35.54 63.91
C PRO A 15 8.99 34.08 63.60
N GLU A 16 9.02 33.29 64.68
CA GLU A 16 8.36 32.00 64.84
C GLU A 16 8.13 31.15 63.57
N LYS A 17 8.86 30.02 63.52
CA LYS A 17 8.71 28.98 62.50
C LYS A 17 7.35 28.29 62.63
N GLU A 18 6.44 28.58 61.70
CA GLU A 18 5.31 27.71 61.41
C GLU A 18 5.82 26.37 60.86
N ASN A 19 5.53 25.29 61.58
CA ASN A 19 5.70 23.91 61.14
C ASN A 19 4.63 23.57 60.09
N ASN A 20 4.87 23.95 58.83
CA ASN A 20 4.15 23.42 57.70
C ASN A 20 4.99 22.34 57.02
N VAL A 21 4.67 21.09 57.33
CA VAL A 21 5.14 19.88 56.65
C VAL A 21 4.67 19.95 55.19
N ARG A 22 5.51 20.52 54.32
CA ARG A 22 5.36 20.39 52.87
C ARG A 22 5.91 19.03 52.46
N VAL A 23 5.01 18.07 52.29
CA VAL A 23 5.29 16.83 51.56
C VAL A 23 5.47 17.21 50.08
N SER A 24 6.71 17.53 49.71
CA SER A 24 7.15 17.52 48.30
C SER A 24 7.16 16.07 47.85
N PHE A 25 6.15 15.68 47.07
CA PHE A 25 6.18 14.44 46.30
C PHE A 25 6.09 14.77 44.82
N THR A 26 7.27 14.68 44.21
CA THR A 26 7.50 13.89 43.00
C THR A 26 6.97 14.48 41.70
N CYS A 27 7.94 15.04 40.95
CA CYS A 27 8.01 15.09 39.50
C CYS A 27 7.02 14.12 38.80
N ILE A 28 6.00 14.69 38.16
CA ILE A 28 5.27 13.98 37.11
C ILE A 28 6.28 13.81 35.96
N LEU A 29 6.87 12.62 35.92
CA LEU A 29 7.69 12.13 34.84
C LEU A 29 6.79 12.12 33.59
N ALA A 30 6.94 13.12 32.72
CA ALA A 30 6.42 13.05 31.36
C ALA A 30 7.16 11.90 30.67
N ALA A 31 6.56 10.71 30.68
CA ALA A 31 6.99 9.60 29.85
C ALA A 31 6.67 9.96 28.40
N LEU A 32 7.59 10.70 27.77
CA LEU A 32 7.65 10.83 26.33
C LEU A 32 7.98 9.43 25.80
N VAL A 33 6.95 8.66 25.46
CA VAL A 33 7.12 7.40 24.71
C VAL A 33 7.55 7.83 23.31
N THR A 34 8.86 8.00 23.13
CA THR A 34 9.46 8.08 21.82
C THR A 34 9.28 6.70 21.19
N VAL A 35 8.17 6.49 20.49
CA VAL A 35 8.07 5.42 19.51
C VAL A 35 9.07 5.78 18.44
N CYS A 36 10.28 5.20 18.51
CA CYS A 36 11.16 5.14 17.37
C CYS A 36 10.40 4.37 16.30
N ALA A 37 9.71 5.09 15.42
CA ALA A 37 9.39 4.58 14.11
C ALA A 37 10.74 4.32 13.45
N ALA A 38 11.26 3.10 13.61
CA ALA A 38 12.32 2.63 12.75
C ALA A 38 11.73 2.75 11.34
N ALA A 39 12.17 3.77 10.59
CA ALA A 39 11.98 3.76 9.15
C ALA A 39 12.49 2.39 8.72
N PRO A 40 11.69 1.57 8.01
CA PRO A 40 12.22 0.33 7.49
C PRO A 40 13.38 0.76 6.60
N VAL A 41 14.61 0.45 7.04
CA VAL A 41 15.73 0.32 6.11
C VAL A 41 15.15 -0.58 5.03
N ARG A 42 15.04 -0.10 3.79
CA ARG A 42 14.71 -0.95 2.63
C ARG A 42 15.76 -2.04 2.66
N ALA A 43 15.46 -3.14 3.35
CA ALA A 43 16.27 -4.33 3.31
C ALA A 43 16.28 -4.68 1.84
N ASP A 44 17.49 -4.74 1.27
CA ASP A 44 17.66 -5.14 -0.11
C ASP A 44 16.86 -6.43 -0.30
N ILE A 45 15.76 -6.33 -1.05
CA ILE A 45 14.81 -7.42 -1.18
C ILE A 45 15.57 -8.62 -1.76
N TYR A 46 16.58 -8.39 -2.62
CA TYR A 46 17.42 -9.38 -3.27
C TYR A 46 18.40 -10.09 -2.34
N ALA A 47 18.66 -9.55 -1.15
CA ALA A 47 19.62 -10.11 -0.20
C ALA A 47 19.04 -11.22 0.68
N LEU A 48 17.71 -11.38 0.70
CA LEU A 48 17.02 -12.35 1.53
C LEU A 48 16.15 -13.30 0.70
N PRO A 49 15.90 -14.53 1.16
CA PRO A 49 14.94 -15.41 0.52
C PRO A 49 13.53 -14.79 0.52
N ALA A 50 12.79 -15.01 -0.56
CA ALA A 50 11.40 -14.60 -0.67
C ALA A 50 10.56 -15.19 0.47
N GLN A 51 9.69 -14.37 1.03
CA GLN A 51 8.97 -14.69 2.26
C GLN A 51 7.72 -15.54 2.04
N TYR A 52 7.07 -15.34 0.89
CA TYR A 52 5.74 -15.89 0.63
C TYR A 52 5.74 -16.78 -0.60
N LYS A 53 4.64 -17.52 -0.74
CA LYS A 53 4.36 -18.37 -1.88
C LYS A 53 2.90 -18.24 -2.25
N VAL A 54 2.63 -18.24 -3.56
CA VAL A 54 1.29 -18.12 -4.14
C VAL A 54 1.14 -19.07 -5.31
N HIS A 55 -0.08 -19.46 -5.61
CA HIS A 55 -0.42 -20.10 -6.88
C HIS A 55 -1.17 -19.09 -7.75
N ILE A 56 -0.76 -18.96 -9.01
CA ILE A 56 -1.35 -18.04 -9.98
C ILE A 56 -1.92 -18.83 -11.13
N ALA A 57 -3.17 -18.56 -11.46
CA ALA A 57 -3.85 -19.04 -12.66
C ALA A 57 -4.36 -17.85 -13.48
N GLN A 58 -4.56 -18.06 -14.78
CA GLN A 58 -5.23 -17.13 -15.66
C GLN A 58 -6.39 -17.88 -16.32
N ASP A 59 -7.55 -17.26 -16.37
CA ASP A 59 -8.77 -17.89 -16.86
C ASP A 59 -9.28 -17.10 -18.07
N THR A 60 -9.12 -17.68 -19.25
CA THR A 60 -9.57 -17.07 -20.50
C THR A 60 -11.03 -17.38 -20.80
N ASN A 61 -11.80 -17.86 -19.81
CA ASN A 61 -13.24 -18.10 -19.94
C ASN A 61 -14.02 -17.00 -19.22
N GLY A 62 -13.91 -15.76 -19.73
CA GLY A 62 -14.66 -14.61 -19.26
C GLY A 62 -13.92 -13.65 -18.32
N TYR A 63 -12.60 -13.80 -18.12
CA TYR A 63 -11.82 -12.96 -17.19
C TYR A 63 -10.56 -12.34 -17.80
N ALA A 64 -9.98 -12.99 -18.82
CA ALA A 64 -8.74 -12.55 -19.43
C ALA A 64 -8.77 -12.71 -20.94
N MET A 65 -8.17 -11.76 -21.64
CA MET A 65 -7.98 -11.79 -23.08
C MET A 65 -6.50 -12.05 -23.39
N SER A 66 -6.19 -13.25 -23.88
CA SER A 66 -4.81 -13.68 -24.16
C SER A 66 -3.91 -13.51 -22.92
N ASN A 67 -2.77 -12.84 -23.04
CA ASN A 67 -1.80 -12.62 -21.96
C ASN A 67 -2.10 -11.38 -21.09
N ALA A 68 -3.31 -10.84 -21.14
CA ALA A 68 -3.71 -9.67 -20.38
C ALA A 68 -5.11 -9.81 -19.77
N GLY A 69 -5.40 -9.00 -18.76
CA GLY A 69 -6.64 -9.05 -18.00
C GLY A 69 -6.42 -9.68 -16.63
N GLU A 70 -7.47 -10.29 -16.07
CA GLU A 70 -7.45 -10.74 -14.68
C GLU A 70 -6.66 -12.04 -14.49
N PHE A 71 -5.79 -12.04 -13.50
CA PHE A 71 -5.14 -13.24 -12.96
C PHE A 71 -5.75 -13.59 -11.60
N THR A 72 -5.83 -14.87 -11.30
CA THR A 72 -6.32 -15.40 -10.04
C THR A 72 -5.14 -15.82 -9.17
N ILE A 73 -4.98 -15.17 -8.01
CA ILE A 73 -4.06 -15.61 -6.96
C ILE A 73 -4.84 -16.44 -5.94
N THR A 74 -4.35 -17.64 -5.65
CA THR A 74 -4.77 -18.44 -4.48
C THR A 74 -3.66 -18.48 -3.45
N ASN A 75 -4.05 -18.33 -2.18
CA ASN A 75 -3.11 -18.29 -1.07
C ASN A 75 -2.44 -19.66 -0.86
N ILE A 76 -1.10 -19.66 -0.78
CA ILE A 76 -0.34 -20.80 -0.22
C ILE A 76 0.26 -20.39 1.13
N SER A 77 0.95 -19.25 1.19
CA SER A 77 1.59 -18.79 2.43
C SER A 77 1.63 -17.27 2.60
N LEU A 78 0.73 -16.52 1.96
CA LEU A 78 0.59 -15.08 2.16
C LEU A 78 0.19 -14.74 3.61
N PRO A 79 0.51 -13.51 4.09
CA PRO A 79 0.09 -13.04 5.40
C PRO A 79 -1.43 -13.14 5.61
N GLY A 80 -1.86 -13.46 6.84
CA GLY A 80 -3.26 -13.64 7.17
C GLY A 80 -4.12 -12.37 7.10
N ASN A 81 -3.52 -11.20 6.86
CA ASN A 81 -4.23 -9.94 6.67
C ASN A 81 -4.42 -9.56 5.19
N VAL A 82 -4.01 -10.39 4.23
CA VAL A 82 -4.38 -10.18 2.82
C VAL A 82 -5.90 -10.22 2.67
N LEU A 83 -6.45 -9.31 1.86
CA LEU A 83 -7.88 -9.26 1.58
C LEU A 83 -8.25 -10.21 0.42
N PHE A 84 -8.96 -11.28 0.75
CA PHE A 84 -9.56 -12.25 -0.18
C PHE A 84 -11.09 -12.16 -0.15
N GLY A 85 -11.74 -12.70 -1.17
CA GLY A 85 -13.21 -12.80 -1.22
C GLY A 85 -13.93 -11.45 -1.36
N LEU A 86 -13.24 -10.44 -1.91
CA LEU A 86 -13.87 -9.17 -2.25
C LEU A 86 -14.73 -9.30 -3.52
N ALA A 87 -15.45 -8.25 -3.89
CA ALA A 87 -16.47 -8.29 -4.93
C ALA A 87 -15.95 -8.79 -6.29
N SER A 88 -14.69 -8.51 -6.62
CA SER A 88 -14.04 -9.00 -7.85
C SER A 88 -13.66 -10.47 -7.85
N ASP A 89 -13.56 -11.07 -6.67
CA ASP A 89 -12.87 -12.34 -6.47
C ASP A 89 -13.76 -13.53 -6.85
N LYS A 90 -13.15 -14.58 -7.40
CA LYS A 90 -13.87 -15.78 -7.83
C LYS A 90 -14.39 -16.63 -6.67
N SER A 91 -13.77 -16.50 -5.51
CA SER A 91 -14.11 -17.25 -4.30
C SER A 91 -13.58 -16.54 -3.06
N GLY A 92 -14.03 -16.99 -1.88
CA GLY A 92 -13.56 -16.47 -0.59
C GLY A 92 -12.06 -16.66 -0.31
N ASP A 93 -11.40 -17.56 -1.05
CA ASP A 93 -9.99 -17.95 -0.84
C ASP A 93 -9.07 -17.54 -2.01
N SER A 94 -9.60 -16.75 -2.95
CA SER A 94 -8.85 -16.25 -4.09
C SER A 94 -8.99 -14.75 -4.22
N LEU A 95 -8.08 -14.15 -4.98
CA LEU A 95 -8.19 -12.76 -5.38
C LEU A 95 -7.93 -12.58 -6.86
N GLN A 96 -8.58 -11.59 -7.47
CA GLN A 96 -8.25 -11.15 -8.82
C GLN A 96 -7.21 -10.03 -8.79
N THR A 97 -6.26 -10.08 -9.71
CA THR A 97 -5.14 -9.15 -9.84
C THR A 97 -4.83 -8.88 -11.31
N PHE A 98 -4.00 -7.88 -11.54
CA PHE A 98 -3.45 -7.49 -12.83
C PHE A 98 -1.94 -7.41 -12.74
N CYS A 99 -1.30 -7.50 -13.90
CA CYS A 99 0.12 -7.27 -14.04
C CYS A 99 0.46 -5.80 -13.78
N VAL A 100 1.60 -5.55 -13.15
CA VAL A 100 2.15 -4.19 -13.01
C VAL A 100 3.02 -3.87 -14.22
N GLU A 101 3.95 -4.76 -14.56
CA GLU A 101 4.89 -4.59 -15.67
C GLU A 101 4.31 -5.05 -17.02
N TYR A 102 4.76 -4.47 -18.14
CA TYR A 102 4.38 -4.97 -19.47
C TYR A 102 5.33 -6.05 -19.99
N GLN A 103 6.63 -5.90 -19.73
CA GLN A 103 7.67 -6.76 -20.33
C GLN A 103 7.96 -8.04 -19.54
N GLU A 104 7.34 -8.21 -18.36
CA GLU A 104 7.51 -9.40 -17.55
C GLU A 104 6.46 -10.46 -17.82
N HIS A 105 6.85 -11.72 -17.68
CA HIS A 105 6.00 -12.84 -18.04
C HIS A 105 5.96 -13.90 -16.94
N ILE A 106 4.78 -14.49 -16.78
CA ILE A 106 4.51 -15.68 -15.99
C ILE A 106 3.91 -16.76 -16.89
N ALA A 107 3.93 -18.01 -16.41
CA ALA A 107 3.41 -19.17 -17.12
C ALA A 107 2.35 -19.86 -16.24
N PRO A 108 1.15 -19.26 -16.10
CA PRO A 108 0.06 -19.85 -15.34
C PRO A 108 -0.50 -21.11 -16.04
N PRO A 109 -1.05 -22.09 -15.29
CA PRO A 109 -1.11 -22.13 -13.83
C PRO A 109 0.23 -22.55 -13.21
N ARG A 110 0.74 -21.79 -12.23
CA ARG A 110 2.03 -22.09 -11.59
C ARG A 110 2.17 -21.44 -10.21
N GLU A 111 2.96 -22.07 -9.36
CA GLU A 111 3.39 -21.50 -8.08
C GLU A 111 4.60 -20.58 -8.23
N TYR A 112 4.56 -19.47 -7.51
CA TYR A 112 5.62 -18.48 -7.45
C TYR A 112 5.98 -18.17 -6.00
N TRP A 113 7.25 -17.87 -5.78
CA TRP A 113 7.68 -17.23 -4.55
C TRP A 113 7.41 -15.73 -4.66
N ALA A 114 7.18 -15.07 -3.54
CA ALA A 114 6.77 -13.68 -3.57
C ALA A 114 7.23 -12.87 -2.35
N ASP A 115 7.31 -11.56 -2.57
CA ASP A 115 7.46 -10.55 -1.54
C ASP A 115 6.48 -9.41 -1.77
N ILE A 116 6.13 -8.71 -0.70
CA ILE A 116 5.15 -7.63 -0.76
C ILE A 116 5.85 -6.30 -0.51
N THR A 117 5.70 -5.36 -1.44
CA THR A 117 6.34 -4.04 -1.43
C THR A 117 5.35 -2.95 -1.86
N THR A 118 5.83 -1.72 -1.99
CA THR A 118 5.11 -0.59 -2.59
C THR A 118 5.64 -0.22 -3.97
N TYR A 119 6.41 -1.11 -4.59
CA TYR A 119 7.16 -0.85 -5.82
C TYR A 119 7.39 -2.16 -6.57
N ALA A 120 7.37 -2.13 -7.89
CA ALA A 120 7.70 -3.26 -8.75
C ALA A 120 9.21 -3.49 -8.86
N THR A 121 9.60 -4.66 -9.36
CA THR A 121 11.00 -5.06 -9.54
C THR A 121 11.20 -5.74 -10.88
N GLY A 122 12.14 -5.24 -11.69
CA GLY A 122 12.59 -5.94 -12.91
C GLY A 122 12.17 -5.30 -14.24
N GLY A 123 11.39 -4.22 -14.21
CA GLY A 123 11.00 -3.45 -15.39
C GLY A 123 12.18 -3.06 -16.29
N GLY A 124 12.15 -3.51 -17.55
CA GLY A 124 13.12 -3.13 -18.58
C GLY A 124 14.49 -3.85 -18.55
N GLY A 125 14.63 -4.95 -17.81
CA GLY A 125 15.81 -5.84 -17.92
C GLY A 125 17.08 -5.34 -17.21
N SER A 126 16.98 -4.31 -16.38
CA SER A 126 18.03 -3.91 -15.44
C SER A 126 17.52 -4.08 -14.01
N PRO A 127 18.32 -4.62 -13.07
CA PRO A 127 17.94 -4.73 -11.66
C PRO A 127 17.51 -3.40 -11.00
N ASP A 128 17.82 -2.27 -11.65
CA ASP A 128 17.53 -0.89 -11.22
C ASP A 128 16.86 -0.06 -12.37
N GLY A 129 15.95 -0.66 -13.15
CA GLY A 129 15.73 -0.30 -14.57
C GLY A 129 14.62 0.66 -14.99
N ASN A 130 13.45 0.71 -14.37
CA ASN A 130 12.38 1.62 -14.79
C ASN A 130 12.13 2.69 -13.73
N LYS A 131 12.42 3.93 -14.13
CA LYS A 131 12.08 5.11 -13.38
C LYS A 131 10.65 5.45 -13.74
N GLY A 132 9.72 5.35 -12.79
CA GLY A 132 8.42 6.00 -12.92
C GLY A 132 8.58 7.45 -13.40
N PRO A 133 7.51 8.06 -13.97
CA PRO A 133 7.58 9.43 -14.47
C PRO A 133 8.21 10.37 -13.42
N GLY A 134 9.32 11.03 -13.78
CA GLY A 134 10.04 11.95 -12.89
C GLY A 134 11.45 11.52 -12.47
N GLY A 135 11.93 10.35 -12.92
CA GLY A 135 13.33 9.97 -12.73
C GLY A 135 13.65 9.42 -11.34
N SER A 136 12.64 8.90 -10.62
CA SER A 136 12.84 8.19 -9.36
C SER A 136 13.66 6.91 -9.60
N PRO A 137 14.66 6.57 -8.76
CA PRO A 137 15.37 5.28 -8.83
C PRO A 137 14.52 4.08 -8.38
N SER A 138 13.23 4.27 -8.11
CA SER A 138 12.28 3.24 -7.73
C SER A 138 11.08 3.22 -8.66
N ASP A 139 10.71 2.01 -9.07
CA ASP A 139 9.49 1.63 -9.77
C ASP A 139 8.31 1.62 -8.77
N ASP A 140 8.13 2.73 -8.06
CA ASP A 140 7.11 2.86 -7.02
C ASP A 140 5.72 2.82 -7.65
N LEU A 141 4.81 2.08 -7.03
CA LEU A 141 3.42 1.96 -7.47
C LEU A 141 2.74 3.33 -7.48
N GLU A 142 2.06 3.69 -8.57
CA GLU A 142 1.40 4.99 -8.66
C GLU A 142 0.08 5.02 -7.85
N PRO A 143 -0.23 6.13 -7.14
CA PRO A 143 -1.50 6.30 -6.43
C PRO A 143 -2.74 6.10 -7.30
N GLU A 144 -2.68 6.47 -8.57
CA GLU A 144 -3.74 6.31 -9.56
C GLU A 144 -4.05 4.84 -9.82
N THR A 145 -3.02 3.99 -9.91
CA THR A 145 -3.18 2.55 -10.05
C THR A 145 -3.78 1.96 -8.78
N ALA A 146 -3.31 2.40 -7.60
CA ALA A 146 -3.87 2.00 -6.32
C ALA A 146 -5.37 2.37 -6.20
N TYR A 147 -5.78 3.53 -6.71
CA TYR A 147 -7.17 3.94 -6.77
C TYR A 147 -8.01 3.00 -7.65
N LEU A 148 -7.61 2.77 -8.90
CA LEU A 148 -8.36 1.89 -9.81
C LEU A 148 -8.47 0.47 -9.28
N TYR A 149 -7.37 -0.08 -8.76
CA TYR A 149 -7.38 -1.42 -8.21
C TYR A 149 -8.27 -1.52 -6.97
N THR A 150 -8.30 -0.49 -6.13
CA THR A 150 -9.24 -0.44 -4.99
C THR A 150 -10.69 -0.46 -5.46
N LEU A 151 -11.04 0.34 -6.48
CA LEU A 151 -12.40 0.36 -7.05
C LEU A 151 -12.77 -0.95 -7.74
N PHE A 152 -11.81 -1.61 -8.40
CA PHE A 152 -12.02 -2.93 -8.98
C PHE A 152 -12.32 -3.96 -7.89
N ARG A 153 -11.42 -4.08 -6.90
CA ARG A 153 -11.53 -5.09 -5.84
C ARG A 153 -12.81 -4.93 -5.01
N ASN A 154 -13.20 -3.69 -4.71
CA ASN A 154 -14.40 -3.42 -3.93
C ASN A 154 -15.72 -3.44 -4.76
N GLY A 155 -15.63 -3.62 -6.08
CA GLY A 155 -16.77 -3.69 -7.00
C GLY A 155 -17.36 -2.34 -7.41
N SER A 156 -16.73 -1.21 -7.04
CA SER A 156 -17.18 0.12 -7.46
C SER A 156 -17.02 0.32 -8.97
N LEU A 157 -16.00 -0.29 -9.59
CA LEU A 157 -15.90 -0.28 -11.05
C LEU A 157 -17.07 -1.00 -11.73
N PHE A 158 -17.72 -1.97 -11.08
CA PHE A 158 -18.88 -2.66 -11.67
C PHE A 158 -20.07 -1.72 -11.85
N THR A 159 -20.27 -0.82 -10.88
CA THR A 159 -21.29 0.22 -10.98
C THR A 159 -20.93 1.27 -12.04
N ALA A 160 -19.63 1.43 -12.34
CA ALA A 160 -19.11 2.31 -13.38
C ALA A 160 -19.02 1.65 -14.78
N GLY A 161 -19.56 0.44 -14.95
CA GLY A 161 -19.69 -0.23 -16.24
C GLY A 161 -18.68 -1.35 -16.51
N TYR A 162 -17.83 -1.72 -15.55
CA TYR A 162 -17.01 -2.93 -15.65
C TYR A 162 -17.91 -4.18 -15.47
N GLU A 163 -17.82 -5.14 -16.36
CA GLU A 163 -18.67 -6.33 -16.31
C GLU A 163 -18.31 -7.24 -15.12
N SER A 164 -19.28 -7.42 -14.22
CA SER A 164 -19.09 -8.14 -12.95
C SER A 164 -19.14 -9.66 -13.09
N THR A 165 -19.70 -10.17 -14.19
CA THR A 165 -19.87 -11.61 -14.44
C THR A 165 -18.91 -12.12 -15.52
N PRO A 166 -18.53 -13.40 -15.52
CA PRO A 166 -17.61 -13.94 -16.53
C PRO A 166 -18.25 -13.86 -17.91
N SER A 167 -17.65 -13.11 -18.83
CA SER A 167 -18.17 -12.91 -20.18
C SER A 167 -17.09 -12.34 -21.11
N PRO A 168 -17.30 -12.36 -22.44
CA PRO A 168 -16.44 -11.63 -23.37
C PRO A 168 -16.36 -10.12 -23.08
N ASP A 169 -17.42 -9.53 -22.52
CA ASP A 169 -17.40 -8.11 -22.13
C ASP A 169 -16.48 -7.89 -20.92
N ARG A 170 -16.48 -8.81 -19.95
CA ARG A 170 -15.50 -8.78 -18.84
C ARG A 170 -14.07 -8.99 -19.31
N GLU A 171 -13.84 -9.82 -20.33
CA GLU A 171 -12.49 -9.94 -20.93
C GLU A 171 -12.02 -8.63 -21.56
N ASN A 172 -12.92 -7.94 -22.28
CA ASN A 172 -12.66 -6.63 -22.86
C ASN A 172 -12.36 -5.58 -21.79
N ASP A 173 -13.13 -5.61 -20.70
CA ASP A 173 -12.95 -4.72 -19.57
C ASP A 173 -11.65 -5.02 -18.82
N ALA A 174 -11.35 -6.28 -18.55
CA ALA A 174 -10.09 -6.68 -17.94
C ALA A 174 -8.88 -6.24 -18.78
N ARG A 175 -8.97 -6.38 -20.12
CA ARG A 175 -7.93 -5.91 -21.04
C ARG A 175 -7.79 -4.39 -21.02
N ALA A 176 -8.89 -3.64 -21.01
CA ALA A 176 -8.85 -2.19 -20.89
C ALA A 176 -8.25 -1.75 -19.54
N LEU A 177 -8.47 -2.48 -18.45
CA LEU A 177 -7.99 -2.13 -17.12
C LEU A 177 -6.50 -2.41 -17.02
N GLN A 178 -6.06 -3.53 -17.59
CA GLN A 178 -4.64 -3.82 -17.77
C GLN A 178 -3.91 -2.72 -18.58
N ILE A 179 -4.54 -2.21 -19.65
CA ILE A 179 -4.00 -1.08 -20.42
C ILE A 179 -3.95 0.19 -19.56
N ALA A 180 -4.98 0.49 -18.78
CA ALA A 180 -4.99 1.64 -17.90
C ALA A 180 -3.83 1.59 -16.90
N ILE A 181 -3.62 0.44 -16.27
CA ILE A 181 -2.51 0.20 -15.34
C ILE A 181 -1.17 0.44 -16.02
N TRP A 182 -0.90 -0.16 -17.18
CA TRP A 182 0.36 0.05 -17.89
C TRP A 182 0.59 1.49 -18.37
N LEU A 183 -0.47 2.24 -18.66
CA LEU A 183 -0.37 3.66 -18.99
C LEU A 183 -0.08 4.54 -17.75
N LEU A 184 -0.55 4.13 -16.57
CA LEU A 184 -0.32 4.84 -15.31
C LEU A 184 1.10 4.58 -14.79
N GLU A 185 1.54 3.32 -14.79
CA GLU A 185 2.88 2.91 -14.35
C GLU A 185 3.97 3.26 -15.39
N GLY A 186 3.62 3.83 -16.55
CA GLY A 186 4.59 4.23 -17.57
C GLY A 186 5.17 3.09 -18.41
N GLU A 187 4.68 1.87 -18.20
CA GLU A 187 5.06 0.64 -18.91
C GLU A 187 4.72 0.65 -20.40
N ARG A 188 3.71 1.45 -20.77
CA ARG A 188 3.36 1.73 -22.16
C ARG A 188 2.99 3.20 -22.32
N SER A 189 3.32 3.74 -23.48
CA SER A 189 2.77 5.00 -23.96
C SER A 189 1.54 4.76 -24.83
N GLU A 190 0.65 5.75 -24.92
CA GLU A 190 -0.50 5.69 -25.83
C GLU A 190 -0.08 5.47 -27.29
N ALA A 191 1.07 6.04 -27.69
CA ALA A 191 1.63 5.86 -29.03
C ALA A 191 2.00 4.40 -29.33
N GLN A 192 2.50 3.66 -28.32
CA GLN A 192 2.82 2.24 -28.45
C GLN A 192 1.57 1.36 -28.48
N LEU A 193 0.41 1.86 -28.05
CA LEU A 193 -0.85 1.10 -28.01
C LEU A 193 -1.80 1.48 -29.14
N VAL A 194 -1.37 2.30 -30.10
CA VAL A 194 -2.20 2.68 -31.26
C VAL A 194 -2.67 1.41 -31.99
N GLY A 195 -4.00 1.28 -32.15
CA GLY A 195 -4.63 0.14 -32.80
C GLY A 195 -5.13 -0.94 -31.83
N GLU A 196 -4.79 -0.86 -30.55
CA GLU A 196 -5.37 -1.74 -29.51
C GLU A 196 -6.86 -1.46 -29.34
N THR A 197 -7.69 -2.49 -29.50
CA THR A 197 -9.16 -2.39 -29.48
C THR A 197 -9.67 -1.76 -28.18
N ASN A 198 -9.06 -2.10 -27.05
CA ASN A 198 -9.50 -1.69 -25.71
C ASN A 198 -8.83 -0.39 -25.22
N LEU A 199 -8.02 0.28 -26.05
CA LEU A 199 -7.29 1.49 -25.65
C LEU A 199 -8.22 2.63 -25.23
N ALA A 200 -9.33 2.84 -25.95
CA ALA A 200 -10.25 3.93 -25.65
C ALA A 200 -10.83 3.81 -24.23
N GLN A 201 -11.26 2.61 -23.84
CA GLN A 201 -11.77 2.34 -22.50
C GLN A 201 -10.66 2.39 -21.44
N GLY A 202 -9.48 1.84 -21.74
CA GLY A 202 -8.33 1.94 -20.83
C GLY A 202 -7.92 3.38 -20.54
N LYS A 203 -7.96 4.27 -21.55
CA LYS A 203 -7.75 5.70 -21.36
C LYS A 203 -8.83 6.36 -20.51
N ALA A 204 -10.09 5.93 -20.64
CA ALA A 204 -11.17 6.47 -19.80
C ALA A 204 -10.93 6.18 -18.32
N TRP A 205 -10.55 4.95 -17.97
CA TRP A 205 -10.21 4.60 -16.59
C TRP A 205 -8.93 5.26 -16.10
N ARG A 206 -7.89 5.32 -16.92
CA ARG A 206 -6.68 6.09 -16.62
C ARG A 206 -7.03 7.53 -16.24
N ASN A 207 -7.82 8.21 -17.09
CA ASN A 207 -8.20 9.61 -16.87
C ASN A 207 -9.06 9.79 -15.61
N GLN A 208 -9.94 8.83 -15.30
CA GLN A 208 -10.70 8.83 -14.06
C GLN A 208 -9.79 8.75 -12.83
N ALA A 209 -8.73 7.92 -12.90
CA ALA A 209 -7.78 7.76 -11.81
C ALA A 209 -6.94 9.02 -11.59
N VAL A 210 -6.37 9.57 -12.67
CA VAL A 210 -5.62 10.83 -12.66
C VAL A 210 -6.47 11.95 -12.07
N ALA A 211 -7.73 12.09 -12.52
CA ALA A 211 -8.63 13.11 -12.00
C ALA A 211 -8.91 12.95 -10.49
N ALA A 212 -9.05 11.73 -9.98
CA ALA A 212 -9.26 11.48 -8.56
C ALA A 212 -8.06 11.89 -7.71
N VAL A 213 -6.84 11.68 -8.19
CA VAL A 213 -5.61 12.10 -7.51
C VAL A 213 -5.40 13.61 -7.61
N ASP A 214 -5.55 14.19 -8.80
CA ASP A 214 -5.40 15.64 -9.04
C ASP A 214 -6.40 16.49 -8.23
N ASN A 215 -7.63 15.99 -8.06
CA ASN A 215 -8.66 16.66 -7.26
C ASN A 215 -8.50 16.43 -5.75
N GLY A 216 -7.59 15.54 -5.33
CA GLY A 216 -7.38 15.18 -3.93
C GLY A 216 -8.43 14.22 -3.34
N ASP A 217 -9.26 13.59 -4.19
CA ASP A 217 -10.23 12.56 -3.78
C ASP A 217 -9.53 11.26 -3.35
N TRP A 218 -8.32 11.03 -3.84
CA TRP A 218 -7.47 9.90 -3.47
C TRP A 218 -6.03 10.35 -3.19
N THR A 219 -5.40 9.77 -2.16
CA THR A 219 -3.99 10.04 -1.82
C THR A 219 -3.27 8.76 -1.40
N GLY A 220 -2.02 8.62 -1.86
CA GLY A 220 -1.16 7.47 -1.55
C GLY A 220 -1.71 6.13 -2.07
N LEU A 221 -1.25 5.04 -1.46
CA LEU A 221 -1.55 3.68 -1.95
C LEU A 221 -2.74 3.01 -1.25
N GLY A 222 -3.25 3.60 -0.17
CA GLY A 222 -4.21 2.95 0.72
C GLY A 222 -3.74 1.55 1.13
N ASN A 223 -4.56 0.53 0.81
CA ASN A 223 -4.26 -0.88 1.08
C ASN A 223 -3.56 -1.58 -0.10
N VAL A 224 -3.33 -0.93 -1.24
CA VAL A 224 -2.74 -1.57 -2.41
C VAL A 224 -1.22 -1.68 -2.27
N ARG A 225 -0.68 -2.83 -2.63
CA ARG A 225 0.74 -3.17 -2.62
C ARG A 225 1.09 -3.92 -3.90
N VAL A 226 2.38 -4.06 -4.16
CA VAL A 226 2.92 -4.89 -5.23
C VAL A 226 3.35 -6.23 -4.64
N LEU A 227 2.94 -7.31 -5.28
CA LEU A 227 3.36 -8.67 -5.03
C LEU A 227 4.43 -9.02 -6.07
N ASN A 228 5.69 -8.88 -5.69
CA ASN A 228 6.81 -9.16 -6.56
C ASN A 228 7.01 -10.66 -6.67
N LEU A 229 7.11 -11.20 -7.88
CA LEU A 229 7.14 -12.65 -8.07
C LEU A 229 8.54 -13.15 -8.45
N TRP A 230 8.86 -14.34 -7.97
CA TRP A 230 10.15 -14.99 -8.18
C TRP A 230 9.98 -16.45 -8.59
N GLY A 231 10.85 -16.90 -9.50
CA GLY A 231 10.88 -18.29 -9.94
C GLY A 231 11.41 -19.27 -8.88
N ASP A 232 12.23 -18.79 -7.94
CA ASP A 232 12.78 -19.56 -6.83
C ASP A 232 12.90 -18.74 -5.54
N ARG A 233 12.90 -19.41 -4.39
CA ARG A 233 12.88 -18.78 -3.06
C ARG A 233 14.14 -17.98 -2.77
N ASP A 234 15.30 -18.55 -3.11
CA ASP A 234 16.61 -18.05 -2.67
C ASP A 234 17.17 -16.99 -3.63
N ARG A 235 16.50 -16.79 -4.77
CA ARG A 235 16.84 -15.81 -5.80
C ARG A 235 18.25 -15.94 -6.34
N LYS A 236 18.71 -17.19 -6.45
CA LYS A 236 20.11 -17.53 -6.77
C LYS A 236 20.59 -16.96 -8.10
N ASN A 237 19.67 -16.53 -8.97
CA ASN A 237 19.97 -15.96 -10.28
C ASN A 237 19.34 -14.58 -10.51
N TRP A 238 19.09 -13.77 -9.48
CA TRP A 238 18.44 -12.46 -9.64
C TRP A 238 19.09 -11.49 -10.64
N ARG A 239 20.37 -11.69 -10.96
CA ARG A 239 21.09 -10.91 -11.99
C ARG A 239 20.74 -11.34 -13.43
N ASN A 240 19.98 -12.40 -13.61
CA ASN A 240 19.49 -12.84 -14.90
C ASN A 240 18.10 -12.21 -15.13
N GLU A 241 17.94 -11.49 -16.23
CA GLU A 241 16.66 -10.85 -16.63
C GLU A 241 15.48 -11.85 -16.63
N TRP A 242 15.72 -13.12 -16.96
CA TRP A 242 14.71 -14.18 -16.92
C TRP A 242 14.29 -14.61 -15.50
N PHE A 243 14.85 -13.99 -14.47
CA PHE A 243 14.59 -14.34 -13.08
C PHE A 243 13.33 -13.68 -12.53
N PHE A 244 13.15 -12.40 -12.85
CA PHE A 244 11.97 -11.61 -12.51
C PHE A 244 10.72 -12.25 -13.13
N LYS A 245 9.62 -12.19 -12.41
CA LYS A 245 8.34 -12.75 -12.83
C LYS A 245 7.30 -11.66 -12.63
N GLN A 246 6.38 -11.62 -13.58
CA GLN A 246 5.34 -10.62 -13.70
C GLN A 246 4.69 -10.21 -12.37
N ASP A 247 5.10 -9.04 -11.88
CA ASP A 247 4.59 -8.45 -10.65
C ASP A 247 3.07 -8.23 -10.69
N GLN A 248 2.43 -8.42 -9.53
CA GLN A 248 0.97 -8.43 -9.40
C GLN A 248 0.50 -7.43 -8.35
N LEU A 249 -0.72 -6.93 -8.48
CA LEU A 249 -1.35 -6.09 -7.45
C LEU A 249 -1.97 -6.94 -6.31
N ILE A 250 -1.87 -6.45 -5.08
CA ILE A 250 -2.47 -7.09 -3.91
C ILE A 250 -3.01 -6.05 -2.93
N MET A 251 -4.06 -6.39 -2.17
CA MET A 251 -4.57 -5.54 -1.09
C MET A 251 -4.25 -6.11 0.29
N ILE A 252 -3.58 -5.30 1.10
CA ILE A 252 -3.24 -5.57 2.49
C ILE A 252 -3.54 -4.33 3.33
N PRO A 253 -4.32 -4.43 4.42
CA PRO A 253 -4.57 -3.31 5.31
C PRO A 253 -3.28 -2.63 5.75
N SER A 254 -3.22 -1.31 5.57
CA SER A 254 -2.15 -0.48 6.13
C SER A 254 -2.02 -0.75 7.64
N PRO A 255 -0.79 -0.98 8.17
CA PRO A 255 -0.58 -1.18 9.60
C PRO A 255 -1.17 -0.06 10.48
N GLY A 256 -1.26 1.17 9.97
CA GLY A 256 -1.87 2.30 10.69
C GLY A 256 -3.37 2.10 10.97
N ALA A 257 -4.12 1.48 10.06
CA ALA A 257 -5.53 1.18 10.24
C ALA A 257 -5.75 0.09 11.31
N ALA A 258 -4.86 -0.90 11.37
CA ALA A 258 -4.93 -1.95 12.39
C ALA A 258 -4.65 -1.40 13.80
N ILE A 259 -3.68 -0.48 13.94
CA ILE A 259 -3.37 0.18 15.21
C ILE A 259 -4.54 1.06 15.67
N LEU A 260 -5.15 1.84 14.76
CA LEU A 260 -6.33 2.65 15.08
C LEU A 260 -7.56 1.80 15.43
N ALA A 261 -7.76 0.67 14.75
CA ALA A 261 -8.85 -0.26 15.08
C ALA A 261 -8.67 -0.86 16.49
N VAL A 262 -7.45 -1.23 16.87
CA VAL A 262 -7.13 -1.74 18.22
C VAL A 262 -7.30 -0.65 19.28
N MET A 263 -6.86 0.58 19.00
CA MET A 263 -7.05 1.72 19.91
C MET A 263 -8.54 2.09 20.07
N GLY A 264 -9.32 2.05 18.99
CA GLY A 264 -10.76 2.29 19.00
C GLY A 264 -11.50 1.29 19.88
N MET A 265 -11.19 -0.01 19.76
CA MET A 265 -11.82 -1.05 20.59
C MET A 265 -11.41 -0.99 22.08
N GLY A 266 -10.21 -0.50 22.40
CA GLY A 266 -9.77 -0.32 23.78
C GLY A 266 -10.52 0.77 24.55
N LEU A 267 -10.98 1.84 23.86
CA LEU A 267 -11.67 2.97 24.49
C LEU A 267 -13.14 2.69 24.82
N PHE A 268 -13.82 1.82 24.07
CA PHE A 268 -15.22 1.45 24.34
C PHE A 268 -15.38 0.36 25.42
N GLY A 269 -14.31 -0.33 25.80
CA GLY A 269 -14.35 -1.37 26.84
C GLY A 269 -14.42 -0.84 28.29
N PHE A 270 -14.15 0.44 28.52
CA PHE A 270 -14.01 0.98 29.88
C PHE A 270 -15.20 1.82 30.40
N THR A 271 -16.25 2.07 29.59
CA THR A 271 -17.38 2.92 30.01
C THR A 271 -18.55 2.17 30.64
N ARG A 272 -18.43 0.85 30.89
CA ARG A 272 -19.50 0.07 31.56
C ARG A 272 -19.03 -0.61 32.85
N ARG A 273 -18.65 0.19 33.85
CA ARG A 273 -18.76 -0.22 35.26
C ARG A 273 -19.90 0.58 35.90
N ARG A 274 -21.07 -0.06 36.01
CA ARG A 274 -22.17 0.46 36.83
C ARG A 274 -21.79 0.25 38.31
N PRO A 275 -21.76 1.29 39.14
CA PRO A 275 -21.74 1.09 40.59
C PRO A 275 -23.10 0.53 41.03
N ALA A 276 -23.05 -0.45 41.93
CA ALA A 276 -24.18 -0.93 42.72
C ALA A 276 -24.39 -0.02 43.94
#